data_AF-A0A8S2S8T1-F1
#
_entry.id   AF-A0A8S2S8T1-F1
#
_cell.length_a   1.000
_cell.length_b   1.000
_cell.length_c   1.000
_cell.angle_alpha   90.00
_cell.angle_beta   90.00
_cell.angle_gamma   90.00
#
_symmetry.space_group_name_H-M   'P 1'
#
loop_
_entity.id
_entity.type
_entity.pdbx_description
1 polymer ?
#
loop_
_entity_poly.entity_id
_entity_poly.type
_entity_poly.pdbx_seq_one_letter_code
_entity_poly.pdbx_strand_id
1 'polypeptide(L)' 'PVPTTIIAVYTPINPSNGLKNDIETCDEFYKTLRATIDKAHNSDIIMIMGDFNACVGVEQVNTTEGTVAL' A
#
# COMPACT_ATOMS: atom_id res chain seq x y z
N PRO A 1 -9.58 -21.33 -20.35
CA PRO A 1 -9.70 -20.54 -19.10
C PRO A 1 -8.31 -20.32 -18.50
N VAL A 2 -7.96 -19.09 -18.12
CA VAL A 2 -6.69 -18.81 -17.43
C VAL A 2 -6.98 -18.85 -15.92
N PRO A 3 -6.32 -19.74 -15.16
CA PRO A 3 -6.44 -19.75 -13.69
C PRO A 3 -6.16 -18.36 -13.13
N THR A 4 -7.04 -17.89 -12.23
CA THR A 4 -6.95 -16.54 -11.66
C THR A 4 -7.17 -16.63 -10.16
N THR A 5 -6.21 -16.12 -9.39
CA THR A 5 -6.31 -15.95 -7.95
C THR A 5 -6.75 -14.51 -7.67
N ILE A 6 -7.87 -14.35 -6.97
CA ILE A 6 -8.42 -13.04 -6.60
C ILE A 6 -8.21 -12.80 -5.11
N ILE A 7 -7.55 -11.70 -4.76
CA ILE A 7 -7.30 -11.27 -3.38
C ILE A 7 -8.05 -9.96 -3.15
N ALA A 8 -9.10 -10.02 -2.35
CA ALA A 8 -9.83 -8.83 -1.91
C ALA A 8 -9.18 -8.25 -0.65
N VAL A 9 -8.97 -6.93 -0.61
CA VAL A 9 -8.31 -6.27 0.51
C VAL A 9 -9.09 -5.08 1.05
N TYR A 10 -8.90 -4.84 2.34
CA TYR A 10 -9.24 -3.59 3.02
C TYR A 10 -8.08 -3.27 3.95
N THR A 11 -7.21 -2.36 3.56
CA THR A 11 -6.01 -2.03 4.33
C THR A 11 -6.35 -1.19 5.57
N PRO A 12 -5.47 -1.16 6.59
CA PRO A 12 -5.53 -0.15 7.64
C PRO A 12 -5.47 1.27 7.07
N ILE A 13 -6.11 2.22 7.76
CA ILE A 13 -6.02 3.65 7.41
C ILE A 13 -4.58 4.10 7.62
N ASN A 14 -3.96 4.68 6.59
CA ASN A 14 -2.63 5.24 6.71
C ASN A 14 -2.66 6.42 7.71
N PRO A 15 -1.95 6.34 8.84
CA PRO A 15 -1.94 7.40 9.85
C PRO A 15 -1.35 8.70 9.30
N SER A 16 -2.17 9.71 9.05
CA SER A 16 -1.70 11.07 8.71
C SER A 16 -0.89 11.72 9.85
N ASN A 17 -0.98 11.19 11.07
CA ASN A 17 -0.28 11.66 12.25
C ASN A 17 1.09 10.97 12.49
N GLY A 18 1.46 9.97 11.68
CA GLY A 18 2.72 9.24 11.83
C GLY A 18 2.86 8.47 13.15
N LEU A 19 1.75 8.10 13.81
CA LEU A 19 1.81 7.35 15.06
C LEU A 19 2.46 5.97 14.81
N LYS A 20 3.50 5.65 15.57
CA LYS A 20 4.32 4.46 15.40
C LYS A 20 3.50 3.16 15.32
N ASN A 21 2.49 3.00 16.17
CA ASN A 21 1.65 1.79 16.20
C ASN A 21 0.85 1.61 14.92
N ASP A 22 0.39 2.70 14.33
CA ASP A 22 -0.42 2.67 13.10
C ASP A 22 0.47 2.33 11.88
N ILE A 23 1.72 2.82 11.88
CA ILE A 23 2.74 2.44 10.89
C ILE A 23 3.07 0.94 11.00
N GLU A 24 3.32 0.44 12.22
CA GLU A 24 3.59 -0.99 12.44
C GLU A 24 2.42 -1.88 12.00
N THR A 25 1.18 -1.45 12.26
CA THR A 25 -0.03 -2.14 11.81
C THR A 25 -0.10 -2.19 10.28
N CYS A 26 0.22 -1.09 9.59
CA CYS A 26 0.28 -1.06 8.13
C CYS A 26 1.36 -2.02 7.60
N ASP A 27 2.57 -2.00 8.19
CA ASP A 27 3.67 -2.87 7.77
C ASP A 27 3.33 -4.35 7.96
N GLU A 28 2.71 -4.73 9.06
CA GLU A 28 2.25 -6.10 9.31
C GLU A 28 1.20 -6.55 8.30
N PHE A 29 0.26 -5.67 7.95
CA PHE A 29 -0.71 -5.93 6.89
C PHE A 29 0.00 -6.21 5.55
N TYR A 30 0.92 -5.35 5.12
CA TYR A 30 1.60 -5.52 3.83
C TYR A 30 2.51 -6.75 3.78
N LYS A 31 3.17 -7.10 4.91
CA LYS A 31 3.91 -8.37 5.03
C LYS A 31 2.99 -9.58 4.87
N THR A 32 1.80 -9.52 5.46
CA THR A 32 0.81 -10.61 5.39
C THR A 32 0.22 -10.74 3.98
N LEU A 33 -0.09 -9.61 3.33
CA LEU A 33 -0.53 -9.59 1.95
C LEU A 33 0.54 -10.19 1.03
N ARG A 34 1.81 -9.82 1.23
CA ARG A 34 2.92 -10.38 0.46
C ARG A 34 3.02 -11.90 0.64
N ALA A 35 2.99 -12.39 1.87
CA ALA A 35 3.03 -13.83 2.15
C ALA A 35 1.83 -14.58 1.56
N THR A 36 0.68 -13.92 1.41
CA THR A 36 -0.50 -14.48 0.73
C THR A 36 -0.28 -14.59 -0.77
N ILE A 37 0.29 -13.55 -1.40
CA ILE A 37 0.64 -13.54 -2.82
C ILE A 37 1.67 -14.63 -3.12
N ASP A 38 2.68 -14.79 -2.27
CA ASP A 38 3.74 -15.80 -2.44
C ASP A 38 3.22 -17.25 -2.33
N LYS A 39 2.01 -17.46 -1.79
CA LYS A 39 1.33 -18.77 -1.75
C LYS A 39 0.46 -19.03 -2.97
N ALA A 40 0.18 -18.01 -3.79
CA ALA A 40 -0.58 -18.20 -5.01
C ALA A 40 0.20 -19.09 -5.99
N HIS A 41 -0.52 -19.85 -6.80
CA HIS A 41 0.11 -20.74 -7.76
C HIS A 41 0.79 -19.91 -8.87
N ASN A 42 2.06 -20.21 -9.19
CA ASN A 42 2.87 -19.39 -10.10
C ASN A 42 2.30 -19.27 -11.53
N SER A 43 1.37 -20.13 -11.94
CA SER A 43 0.71 -20.05 -13.25
C SER A 43 -0.54 -19.17 -13.26
N ASP A 44 -1.00 -18.71 -12.11
CA ASP A 44 -2.24 -17.95 -11.99
C ASP A 44 -2.00 -16.48 -12.32
N ILE A 45 -2.98 -15.85 -12.95
CA ILE A 45 -3.09 -14.39 -12.92
C ILE A 45 -3.51 -14.01 -11.51
N ILE A 46 -2.77 -13.12 -10.85
CA ILE A 46 -3.12 -12.61 -9.53
C ILE A 46 -3.80 -11.25 -9.71
N MET A 47 -5.07 -11.16 -9.29
CA MET A 47 -5.81 -9.91 -9.23
C MET A 47 -5.99 -9.51 -7.77
N ILE A 48 -5.45 -8.36 -7.40
CA ILE A 48 -5.62 -7.77 -6.06
C ILE A 48 -6.52 -6.56 -6.20
N MET A 49 -7.60 -6.51 -5.43
CA MET A 49 -8.60 -5.44 -5.53
C MET A 49 -9.18 -5.09 -4.17
N GLY A 50 -9.64 -3.85 -4.02
CA GLY A 50 -10.24 -3.37 -2.77
C GLY A 50 -9.75 -1.98 -2.39
N ASP A 51 -9.99 -1.60 -1.15
CA ASP A 51 -9.57 -0.31 -0.62
C ASP A 51 -8.18 -0.43 0.01
N PHE A 52 -7.24 0.33 -0.54
CA PHE A 52 -5.86 0.38 -0.05
C PHE A 52 -5.57 1.56 0.89
N ASN A 53 -6.54 2.45 1.14
CA ASN A 53 -6.35 3.64 1.99
C ASN A 53 -5.04 4.40 1.70
N ALA A 54 -4.58 4.35 0.45
CA ALA A 54 -3.31 4.89 0.01
C ALA A 54 -3.55 5.87 -1.13
N CYS A 55 -3.00 7.08 -0.99
CA CYS A 55 -2.93 8.03 -2.09
C CYS A 55 -1.60 7.79 -2.82
N VAL A 56 -1.67 7.25 -4.03
CA VAL A 56 -0.50 6.93 -4.85
C VAL A 56 -0.34 8.01 -5.91
N GLY A 57 0.89 8.48 -6.15
CA GLY A 57 1.19 9.40 -7.25
C GLY A 57 0.97 10.89 -6.97
N VAL A 58 0.79 11.30 -5.71
CA VAL A 58 0.95 12.71 -5.34
C VAL A 58 2.45 13.02 -5.37
N GLU A 59 2.88 13.98 -6.20
CA GLU A 59 4.25 14.50 -6.14
C GLU A 59 4.52 14.91 -4.69
N GLN A 60 5.53 14.34 -4.06
CA GLN A 60 6.11 14.97 -2.88
C GLN A 60 6.60 16.34 -3.37
N VAL A 61 5.81 17.39 -3.13
CA VAL A 61 6.29 18.75 -3.24
C VAL A 61 7.41 18.84 -2.22
N ASN A 62 8.63 18.63 -2.68
CA ASN A 62 9.83 18.99 -1.94
C ASN A 62 9.75 20.51 -1.82
N THR A 63 9.16 20.99 -0.73
CA THR A 63 9.30 22.38 -0.30
C THR A 63 10.78 22.56 0.02
N THR A 64 11.56 22.89 -1.00
CA THR A 64 12.88 23.45 -0.84
C THR A 64 12.66 24.83 -0.24
N GLU A 65 12.67 24.93 1.08
CA GLU A 65 12.73 26.20 1.79
C GLU A 65 14.00 26.94 1.33
N GLY A 66 13.81 27.94 0.47
CA GLY A 66 14.91 28.77 0.02
C GLY A 66 14.59 29.53 -1.25
N THR A 67 13.84 30.63 -1.13
CA THR A 67 14.13 31.89 -1.84
C THR A 67 13.33 33.00 -1.16
N VAL A 68 14.08 33.89 -0.48
CA VAL A 68 13.66 35.23 -0.05
C VAL A 68 13.04 36.00 -1.21
N ALA A 69 11.86 36.58 -0.98
CA ALA A 69 11.32 37.63 -1.84
C ALA A 69 10.63 38.71 -0.99
N LEU A 70 11.37 39.81 -0.85
CA LEU A 70 11.01 41.18 -0.45
C LEU A 70 10.52 41.42 0.99
#